data_AF-A0A6V7ENH6-F1
#
_entry.id   AF-A0A6V7ENH6-F1
#
_cell.length_a   1.000
_cell.length_b   1.000
_cell.length_c   1.000
_cell.angle_alpha   90.00
_cell.angle_beta   90.00
_cell.angle_gamma   90.00
#
_symmetry.space_group_name_H-M   'P 1'
#
loop_
_entity.id
_entity.type
_entity.pdbx_description
1 polymer ?
#
loop_
_entity_poly.entity_id
_entity_poly.type
_entity_poly.pdbx_seq_one_letter_code
_entity_poly.pdbx_strand_id
1 'polypeptide(L)'
;MPHPQDLPGLEKSPAADIKVKGWPSLMRKVRTHGAVVITNHNHPEAVVVDAEEYRRLVSQASAASDASTRAQSLQALQLKFDAHLAAVTEGAGLAAVISKPARRGRKITLGPSL
;
A
#
# COMPACT_ATOMS: atom_id res chain seq x y z
N MET A 1 10.47 -4.67 -28.30
CA MET A 1 10.55 -4.69 -26.82
C MET A 1 10.58 -3.23 -26.36
N PRO A 2 9.63 -2.73 -25.55
CA PRO A 2 9.72 -1.38 -25.02
C PRO A 2 10.79 -1.36 -23.93
N HIS A 3 11.77 -0.46 -24.03
CA HIS A 3 12.74 -0.28 -22.96
C HIS A 3 12.04 0.34 -21.75
N PRO A 4 12.25 -0.17 -20.52
CA PRO A 4 11.63 0.36 -19.28
C PRO A 4 12.05 1.80 -18.95
N GLN A 5 12.84 2.44 -19.82
CA GLN A 5 13.29 3.83 -19.73
C GLN A 5 12.51 4.75 -20.67
N ASP A 6 11.74 4.25 -21.64
CA ASP A 6 10.82 5.14 -22.34
C ASP A 6 9.69 5.50 -21.37
N LEU A 7 9.63 6.77 -21.00
CA LEU A 7 8.50 7.42 -20.34
C LEU A 7 7.63 8.03 -21.45
N PRO A 8 6.81 7.23 -22.17
CA PRO A 8 6.03 7.71 -23.29
C PRO A 8 5.07 8.80 -22.82
N GLY A 9 5.09 9.94 -23.50
CA GLY A 9 4.18 11.06 -23.24
C GLY A 9 4.73 12.18 -22.36
N LEU A 10 5.89 12.02 -21.72
CA LEU A 10 6.53 13.13 -21.00
C LEU A 10 7.42 13.97 -21.92
N GLU A 11 7.39 15.29 -21.72
CA GLU A 11 8.26 16.21 -22.45
C GLU A 11 9.72 15.94 -22.08
N LYS A 12 10.58 15.73 -23.09
CA LYS A 12 12.02 15.52 -22.90
C LYS A 12 12.74 16.87 -22.94
N SER A 13 13.55 17.16 -21.92
CA SER A 13 14.50 18.27 -21.92
C SER A 13 15.92 17.74 -21.77
N PRO A 14 16.79 17.91 -22.80
CA PRO A 14 18.19 17.54 -22.69
C PRO A 14 18.91 18.31 -21.57
N ALA A 15 19.86 17.68 -20.88
CA ALA A 15 20.66 18.32 -19.84
C ALA A 15 21.45 19.54 -20.39
N ALA A 16 21.84 19.49 -21.66
CA ALA A 16 22.45 20.62 -22.37
C ALA A 16 21.50 21.83 -22.44
N ASP A 17 20.21 21.60 -22.73
CA ASP A 17 19.20 22.65 -22.80
C ASP A 17 18.95 23.29 -21.43
N ILE A 18 19.07 22.52 -20.35
CA ILE A 18 18.93 23.04 -18.98
C ILE A 18 20.12 23.93 -18.63
N LYS A 19 21.34 23.57 -19.06
CA LYS A 19 22.54 24.40 -18.87
C LYS A 19 22.47 25.72 -19.64
N VAL A 20 21.85 25.73 -20.82
CA VAL A 20 21.75 26.92 -21.68
C VAL A 20 20.55 27.81 -21.30
N LYS A 21 19.36 27.23 -21.09
CA LYS A 21 18.12 27.97 -20.82
C LYS A 21 17.87 28.21 -19.33
N GLY A 22 18.62 27.52 -18.48
CA GLY A 22 18.58 27.65 -17.03
C GLY A 22 17.36 26.99 -16.36
N TRP A 23 17.44 26.91 -15.04
CA TRP A 23 16.39 26.37 -14.16
C TRP A 23 15.01 27.05 -14.31
N PRO A 24 14.90 28.38 -14.51
CA PRO A 24 13.60 29.04 -14.66
C PRO A 24 12.83 28.58 -15.91
N SER A 25 13.53 28.32 -17.02
CA SER A 25 12.88 27.82 -18.24
C SER A 25 12.38 26.39 -18.07
N LEU A 26 13.11 25.54 -17.34
CA LEU A 26 12.68 24.19 -17.02
C LEU A 26 11.42 24.21 -16.13
N MET A 27 11.40 25.04 -15.10
CA MET A 27 10.24 25.17 -14.21
C MET A 27 8.99 25.69 -14.92
N ARG A 28 9.17 26.54 -15.94
CA ARG A 28 8.05 26.96 -16.81
C ARG A 28 7.46 25.77 -17.58
N LYS A 29 8.31 24.92 -18.14
CA LYS A 29 7.87 23.70 -18.84
C LYS A 29 7.17 22.73 -17.90
N VAL A 30 7.70 22.52 -16.69
CA VAL A 30 7.06 21.69 -15.65
C VAL A 30 5.67 22.23 -15.32
N ARG A 31 5.50 23.56 -15.23
CA ARG A 31 4.19 24.18 -14.98
C ARG A 31 3.21 24.02 -16.16
N THR A 32 3.71 24.01 -17.39
CA THR A 32 2.88 23.87 -18.60
C THR A 32 2.50 22.41 -18.89
N HIS A 33 3.44 21.48 -18.70
CA HIS A 33 3.30 20.07 -19.09
C HIS A 33 3.12 19.12 -17.89
N GLY A 34 3.16 19.63 -16.66
CA GLY A 34 3.01 18.87 -15.41
C GLY A 34 4.24 18.07 -15.00
N ALA A 35 4.95 17.48 -15.96
CA ALA A 35 6.16 16.69 -15.73
C ALA A 35 7.14 16.82 -16.91
N VAL A 36 8.44 16.90 -16.61
CA VAL A 36 9.50 16.98 -17.63
C VAL A 36 10.58 15.97 -17.30
N VAL A 37 10.97 15.16 -18.30
CA VAL A 37 12.08 14.23 -18.19
C VAL A 37 13.37 14.93 -18.59
N ILE A 38 14.34 14.94 -17.69
CA ILE A 38 15.71 15.35 -17.98
C ILE A 38 16.42 14.17 -18.63
N THR A 39 16.97 14.41 -19.83
CA THR A 39 17.73 13.39 -20.57
C THR A 39 19.19 13.80 -20.72
N ASN A 40 20.10 12.85 -20.56
CA ASN A 40 21.52 13.00 -20.90
C ASN A 40 21.86 11.99 -21.99
N HIS A 41 22.43 12.45 -23.11
CA HIS A 41 22.69 11.61 -24.29
C HIS A 41 21.48 10.74 -24.68
N ASN A 42 20.26 11.29 -24.61
CA ASN A 42 18.99 10.61 -24.90
C ASN A 42 18.58 9.50 -23.89
N HIS A 43 19.32 9.35 -22.80
CA HIS A 43 18.95 8.51 -21.67
C HIS A 43 18.25 9.35 -20.60
N PRO A 44 17.09 8.93 -20.08
CA PRO A 44 16.41 9.63 -19.00
C PRO A 44 17.19 9.46 -17.70
N GLU A 45 17.58 10.58 -17.07
CA GLU A 45 18.31 10.56 -15.80
C GLU A 45 17.43 10.99 -14.63
N ALA A 46 16.53 11.94 -14.84
CA ALA A 46 15.67 12.46 -13.79
C ALA A 46 14.32 12.90 -14.36
N VAL A 47 13.29 12.91 -13.52
CA VAL A 47 11.97 13.48 -13.85
C VAL A 47 11.69 14.60 -12.86
N VAL A 48 11.39 15.79 -13.38
CA VAL A 48 10.96 16.93 -12.57
C VAL A 48 9.45 17.04 -12.69
N VAL A 49 8.79 16.98 -11.54
CA VAL A 49 7.35 17.13 -11.37
C VAL A 49 7.07 18.30 -10.45
N ASP A 50 5.90 18.91 -10.58
CA ASP A 50 5.44 19.89 -9.59
C ASP A 50 5.34 19.25 -8.19
N ALA A 51 5.58 20.04 -7.15
CA ALA A 51 5.60 19.54 -5.77
C ALA A 51 4.23 19.01 -5.30
N GLU A 52 3.12 19.60 -5.76
CA GLU A 52 1.79 19.09 -5.44
C GLU A 52 1.52 17.77 -6.13
N GLU A 53 1.92 17.65 -7.39
CA GLU A 53 1.76 16.42 -8.17
C GLU A 53 2.62 15.29 -7.60
N TYR A 54 3.86 15.60 -7.20
CA TYR A 54 4.71 14.66 -6.47
C TYR A 54 4.04 14.16 -5.19
N ARG A 55 3.48 15.06 -4.37
CA ARG A 55 2.78 14.68 -3.13
C ARG A 55 1.59 13.78 -3.40
N ARG A 56 0.82 14.06 -4.47
CA ARG A 56 -0.31 13.21 -4.89
C ARG A 56 0.16 11.82 -5.28
N LEU A 57 1.17 11.71 -6.14
CA LEU A 57 1.72 10.42 -6.58
C LEU A 57 2.25 9.60 -5.40
N VAL A 58 2.99 10.23 -4.48
CA VAL A 58 3.48 9.56 -3.27
C VAL A 58 2.31 9.11 -2.39
N SER A 59 1.29 9.97 -2.19
CA SER A 59 0.13 9.59 -1.38
C SER A 59 -0.66 8.42 -1.96
N GLN A 60 -0.79 8.33 -3.29
CA GLN A 60 -1.47 7.22 -3.95
C GLN A 60 -0.65 5.92 -3.86
N ALA A 61 0.67 6.00 -4.07
CA ALA A 61 1.55 4.85 -3.95
C ALA A 61 1.61 4.30 -2.52
N SER A 62 1.66 5.19 -1.53
CA SER A 62 1.59 4.81 -0.11
C SER A 62 0.22 4.20 0.22
N ALA A 63 -0.89 4.82 -0.20
CA ALA A 63 -2.22 4.29 0.07
C ALA A 63 -2.44 2.89 -0.53
N ALA A 64 -1.92 2.64 -1.73
CA ALA A 64 -1.96 1.30 -2.35
C ALA A 64 -1.14 0.27 -1.56
N SER A 65 0.03 0.67 -1.06
CA SER A 65 0.91 -0.18 -0.26
C SER A 65 0.32 -0.48 1.14
N ASP A 66 -0.33 0.51 1.74
CA ASP A 66 -1.02 0.36 3.02
C ASP A 66 -2.25 -0.55 2.89
N ALA A 67 -2.99 -0.43 1.77
CA ALA A 67 -4.13 -1.29 1.48
C ALA A 67 -3.71 -2.76 1.28
N SER A 68 -2.63 -3.02 0.57
CA SER A 68 -2.13 -4.39 0.38
C SER A 68 -1.62 -5.00 1.69
N THR A 69 -0.88 -4.23 2.48
CA THR A 69 -0.37 -4.66 3.79
C THR A 69 -1.52 -4.95 4.76
N ARG A 70 -2.57 -4.11 4.76
CA ARG A 70 -3.78 -4.32 5.56
C ARG A 70 -4.55 -5.56 5.10
N ALA A 71 -4.68 -5.79 3.80
CA ALA A 71 -5.36 -6.98 3.29
C ALA A 71 -4.63 -8.26 3.71
N GLN A 72 -3.29 -8.26 3.62
CA GLN A 72 -2.46 -9.40 4.06
C GLN A 72 -2.56 -9.66 5.56
N SER A 73 -2.56 -8.61 6.38
CA SER A 73 -2.68 -8.76 7.84
C SER A 73 -4.05 -9.28 8.26
N LEU A 74 -5.13 -8.82 7.62
CA LEU A 74 -6.48 -9.35 7.83
C LEU A 74 -6.59 -10.81 7.42
N GLN A 75 -6.02 -11.19 6.27
CA GLN A 75 -6.02 -12.58 5.81
C GLN A 75 -5.27 -13.51 6.78
N ALA A 76 -4.12 -13.07 7.31
CA ALA A 76 -3.38 -13.82 8.31
C ALA A 76 -4.15 -13.98 9.63
N LEU A 77 -4.89 -12.94 10.06
CA LEU A 77 -5.72 -13.01 11.26
C LEU A 77 -6.90 -13.97 11.07
N GLN A 78 -7.54 -13.91 9.90
CA GLN A 78 -8.67 -14.78 9.56
C GLN A 78 -8.23 -16.25 9.54
N LEU A 79 -7.08 -16.56 8.96
CA LEU A 79 -6.55 -17.92 8.90
C LEU A 79 -6.25 -18.50 10.29
N LYS A 80 -5.75 -17.67 11.22
CA LYS A 80 -5.55 -18.06 12.62
C LYS A 80 -6.86 -18.31 13.35
N PHE A 81 -7.86 -17.47 13.09
CA PHE A 81 -9.19 -17.61 13.68
C PHE A 81 -9.87 -18.89 13.19
N ASP A 82 -9.84 -19.14 11.88
CA ASP A 82 -10.41 -20.34 11.27
C ASP A 82 -9.72 -21.61 11.78
N ALA A 83 -8.39 -21.59 11.94
CA ALA A 83 -7.64 -22.70 12.55
C ALA A 83 -8.06 -22.94 14.01
N HIS A 84 -8.27 -21.89 14.79
CA HIS A 84 -8.74 -22.00 16.16
C HIS A 84 -10.17 -22.54 16.24
N LEU A 85 -11.07 -22.07 15.37
CA LEU A 85 -12.42 -22.60 15.26
C LEU A 85 -12.42 -24.08 14.88
N ALA A 86 -11.63 -24.46 13.87
CA ALA A 86 -11.52 -25.85 13.43
C ALA A 86 -11.09 -26.76 14.59
N ALA A 87 -10.03 -26.38 15.34
CA ALA A 87 -9.56 -27.14 16.50
C ALA A 87 -10.63 -27.27 17.61
N VAL A 88 -11.40 -26.21 17.85
CA VAL A 88 -12.50 -26.23 18.82
C VAL A 88 -13.68 -27.08 18.36
N THR A 89 -13.95 -27.15 17.05
CA THR A 89 -15.03 -27.98 16.47
C THR A 89 -14.65 -29.45 16.32
N GLU A 90 -13.39 -29.77 15.99
CA GLU A 90 -12.88 -31.15 15.95
C GLU A 90 -12.77 -31.76 17.35
N GLY A 91 -12.40 -30.94 18.33
CA GLY A 91 -12.55 -31.29 19.73
C GLY A 91 -14.03 -31.32 20.10
N ALA A 92 -14.68 -32.48 20.00
CA ALA A 92 -16.07 -32.73 20.42
C ALA A 92 -16.41 -32.25 21.86
N GLY A 93 -15.42 -31.77 22.63
CA GLY A 93 -15.55 -31.11 23.91
C GLY A 93 -16.45 -29.85 23.91
N LEU A 94 -16.44 -28.99 22.89
CA LEU A 94 -17.31 -27.80 22.91
C LEU A 94 -18.78 -28.21 22.80
N ALA A 95 -19.13 -29.04 21.83
CA ALA A 95 -20.47 -29.58 21.68
C ALA A 95 -20.90 -30.35 22.94
N ALA A 96 -20.01 -31.15 23.53
CA ALA A 96 -20.26 -31.91 24.76
C ALA A 96 -20.41 -31.04 26.02
N VAL A 97 -19.79 -29.85 26.06
CA VAL A 97 -19.96 -28.87 27.15
C VAL A 97 -21.24 -28.07 26.97
N ILE A 98 -21.58 -27.66 25.74
CA ILE A 98 -22.84 -26.97 25.43
C ILE A 98 -24.04 -27.90 25.65
N SER A 99 -23.93 -29.18 25.31
CA SER A 99 -24.99 -30.17 25.51
C SER A 99 -25.15 -30.60 26.97
N LYS A 100 -24.26 -30.20 27.88
CA LYS A 100 -24.42 -30.46 29.31
C LYS A 100 -25.43 -29.45 29.88
N PRO A 101 -26.57 -29.91 30.43
CA PRO A 101 -27.54 -29.01 31.03
C PRO A 101 -26.87 -28.23 32.17
N ALA A 102 -27.10 -26.91 32.19
CA ALA A 102 -26.61 -26.05 33.25
C ALA A 102 -27.10 -26.62 34.60
N ARG A 103 -26.16 -26.99 35.49
CA ARG A 103 -26.49 -27.50 36.82
C ARG A 103 -27.15 -26.38 37.63
N ARG A 104 -28.47 -26.31 37.59
CA ARG A 104 -29.28 -25.37 38.35
C ARG A 104 -29.09 -25.68 39.84
N GLY A 105 -28.43 -24.79 40.57
CA GLY A 105 -28.19 -24.90 42.02
C GLY A 105 -26.73 -24.96 42.49
N ARG A 106 -25.74 -25.01 41.58
CA ARG A 106 -24.32 -24.81 41.96
C ARG A 106 -23.91 -23.35 41.77
N LYS A 107 -23.31 -22.75 42.81
CA LYS A 107 -22.68 -21.42 42.75
C LYS A 107 -21.55 -21.47 41.71
N ILE A 108 -21.74 -20.84 40.56
CA ILE A 108 -20.68 -20.70 39.55
C ILE A 108 -19.86 -19.48 39.95
N THR A 109 -18.60 -19.68 40.30
CA THR A 109 -17.62 -18.60 40.44
C THR A 109 -17.30 -18.09 39.04
N LEU A 110 -17.81 -16.90 38.71
CA LEU A 110 -17.43 -16.20 37.49
C LEU A 110 -15.94 -15.83 37.59
N GLY A 111 -15.21 -16.05 36.49
CA GLY A 111 -13.82 -15.59 36.38
C GLY A 111 -13.73 -14.07 36.41
N PRO A 112 -12.54 -13.51 36.71
CA PRO A 112 -12.35 -12.06 36.77
C PRO A 112 -12.73 -11.41 35.44
N SER A 113 -13.50 -10.32 35.50
CA SER A 113 -13.82 -9.52 34.32
C SER A 113 -12.56 -8.84 33.80
N LEU A 114 -12.37 -8.88 32.48
CA LEU A 114 -11.36 -8.10 31.77
C LEU A 114 -11.69 -6.61 31.81
#